data_AF-A0A2X3IZ16-F1
#
_entry.id   AF-A0A2X3IZ16-F1
#
_cell.length_a   1.000
_cell.length_b   1.000
_cell.length_c   1.000
_cell.angle_alpha   90.00
_cell.angle_beta   90.00
_cell.angle_gamma   90.00
#
_symmetry.space_group_name_H-M   'P 1'
#
loop_
_entity.id
_entity.type
_entity.pdbx_description
1 polymer ?
#
loop_
_entity_poly.entity_id
_entity_poly.type
_entity_poly.pdbx_seq_one_letter_code
_entity_poly.pdbx_strand_id
1 'polypeptide(L)'
;MIFWAKYSTADRINTLYQHIDSQGLTRPATQESSHVAKGEGMKTFLRTLRNRNISLTAGNTLLTQIVYMGINVVLPPYLYHVSGLSLAASAGLSIIFTLTGTLGQVIWPWLSDSFGRKRTLIVCGLWMSIGIALFYFATNMPRLIAIQLFFGLVANAVWPIYYAMASDSAEERATSTANGIITTAMFIGGGISPLLMGWLIQFGGGWENPAGYIYAFFTMAGCALLGMLLQLMTTDKTPRKAH
;
A
#
# COMPACT_ATOMS: atom_id res chain seq x y z
N MET A 1 20.40 12.35 2.70
CA MET A 1 21.20 12.64 1.49
C MET A 1 22.55 13.30 1.77
N ILE A 2 22.69 14.17 2.79
CA ILE A 2 23.98 14.83 3.13
C ILE A 2 25.09 13.83 3.51
N PHE A 3 24.74 12.75 4.21
CA PHE A 3 25.67 11.67 4.56
C PHE A 3 26.34 11.04 3.33
N TRP A 4 25.54 10.64 2.34
CA TRP A 4 26.05 10.05 1.09
C TRP A 4 26.85 11.06 0.26
N ALA A 5 26.44 12.33 0.23
CA ALA A 5 27.20 13.37 -0.46
C ALA A 5 28.60 13.62 0.15
N LYS A 6 28.77 13.39 1.46
CA LYS A 6 30.05 13.58 2.16
C LYS A 6 30.94 12.34 2.14
N TYR A 7 30.36 11.14 2.07
CA TYR A 7 31.09 9.87 2.18
C TYR A 7 31.25 9.10 0.86
N SER A 8 30.43 9.36 -0.15
CA SER A 8 30.49 8.70 -1.46
C SER A 8 31.13 9.57 -2.54
N THR A 9 32.16 10.33 -2.17
CA THR A 9 33.01 11.06 -3.12
C THR A 9 33.92 10.11 -3.87
N ALA A 10 34.21 10.42 -5.14
CA ALA A 10 35.04 9.58 -6.02
C ALA A 10 36.41 9.24 -5.39
N ASP A 11 37.05 10.20 -4.71
CA ASP A 11 38.35 9.99 -4.05
C ASP A 11 38.28 8.94 -2.94
N ARG A 12 37.25 8.99 -2.07
CA ARG A 12 37.09 8.04 -0.96
C ARG A 12 36.73 6.65 -1.46
N ILE A 13 35.94 6.58 -2.53
CA ILE A 13 35.63 5.32 -3.20
C ILE A 13 36.92 4.70 -3.76
N ASN A 14 37.79 5.49 -4.40
CA ASN A 14 39.10 5.02 -4.86
C ASN A 14 40.01 4.55 -3.71
N THR A 15 40.08 5.30 -2.60
CA THR A 15 40.86 4.89 -1.41
C THR A 15 40.34 3.57 -0.84
N LEU A 16 39.01 3.38 -0.81
CA LEU A 16 38.38 2.15 -0.36
C LEU A 16 38.75 0.97 -1.28
N TYR A 17 38.67 1.15 -2.60
CA TYR A 17 39.05 0.10 -3.56
C TYR A 17 40.54 -0.26 -3.47
N GLN A 18 41.43 0.73 -3.31
CA GLN A 18 42.85 0.48 -3.07
C GLN A 18 43.10 -0.31 -1.77
N HIS A 19 42.33 -0.01 -0.72
CA HIS A 19 42.42 -0.76 0.54
C HIS A 19 41.93 -2.21 0.38
N ILE A 20 40.82 -2.43 -0.33
CA ILE A 20 40.27 -3.77 -0.66
C ILE A 20 41.31 -4.59 -1.43
N ASP A 21 41.98 -3.99 -2.40
CA ASP A 21 43.05 -4.64 -3.17
C ASP A 21 44.25 -4.99 -2.29
N SER A 22 44.66 -4.09 -1.39
CA SER A 22 45.79 -4.32 -0.48
C SER A 22 45.55 -5.47 0.50
N GLN A 23 44.28 -5.80 0.77
CA GLN A 23 43.86 -6.88 1.66
C GLN A 23 43.51 -8.18 0.90
N GLY A 24 43.66 -8.21 -0.44
CA GLY A 24 43.33 -9.38 -1.26
C GLY A 24 41.84 -9.75 -1.26
N LEU A 25 40.95 -8.81 -0.95
CA LEU A 25 39.51 -9.04 -0.85
C LEU A 25 38.84 -9.00 -2.23
N THR A 26 37.72 -9.71 -2.40
CA THR A 26 36.95 -9.68 -3.65
C THR A 26 36.33 -8.30 -3.87
N ARG A 27 36.62 -7.68 -5.01
CA ARG A 27 36.07 -6.36 -5.35
C ARG A 27 34.54 -6.43 -5.45
N PRO A 28 33.81 -5.43 -4.89
CA PRO A 28 32.42 -5.18 -5.26
C PRO A 28 32.29 -5.13 -6.78
N ALA A 29 31.23 -5.72 -7.33
CA ALA A 29 31.01 -5.73 -8.78
C ALA A 29 31.13 -4.30 -9.32
N THR A 30 32.12 -4.07 -10.18
CA THR A 30 32.22 -2.86 -10.99
C THR A 30 31.10 -2.93 -12.03
N GLN A 31 29.85 -2.78 -11.60
CA GLN A 31 28.90 -2.15 -12.49
C GLN A 31 29.54 -0.79 -12.78
N GLU A 32 29.97 -0.58 -14.02
CA GLU A 32 30.18 0.77 -14.51
C GLU A 32 29.00 1.56 -13.97
N SER A 33 29.26 2.52 -13.08
CA SER A 33 28.25 3.49 -12.69
C SER A 33 27.93 4.20 -13.99
N SER A 34 26.97 3.66 -14.74
CA SER A 34 26.54 4.20 -16.01
C SER A 34 26.31 5.67 -15.73
N HIS A 35 27.14 6.54 -16.31
CA HIS A 35 27.05 7.96 -16.08
C HIS A 35 25.60 8.36 -16.39
N VAL A 36 24.76 8.48 -15.35
CA VAL A 36 23.36 8.85 -15.52
C VAL A 36 23.43 10.30 -15.95
N ALA A 37 23.28 10.52 -17.26
CA ALA A 37 23.41 11.85 -17.82
C ALA A 37 22.42 12.77 -17.09
N LYS A 38 22.82 14.02 -16.81
CA LYS A 38 21.95 14.99 -16.12
C LYS A 38 20.59 15.03 -16.84
N GLY A 39 19.52 14.70 -16.10
CA GLY A 39 18.15 14.65 -16.62
C GLY A 39 17.64 13.28 -17.07
N GLU A 40 18.49 12.24 -17.17
CA GLU A 40 18.00 10.87 -17.41
C GLU A 40 17.07 10.39 -16.30
N GLY A 41 17.39 10.66 -15.03
CA GLY A 41 16.53 10.27 -13.91
C GLY A 41 15.11 10.85 -14.01
N MET A 42 14.98 12.12 -14.40
CA MET A 42 13.66 12.76 -14.58
C MET A 42 12.92 12.18 -15.79
N LYS A 43 13.63 11.89 -16.89
CA LYS A 43 13.04 11.23 -18.06
C LYS A 43 12.55 9.82 -17.73
N THR A 44 13.33 9.04 -16.98
CA THR A 44 12.96 7.71 -16.50
C THR A 44 11.75 7.78 -15.58
N PHE A 45 11.71 8.75 -14.64
CA PHE A 45 10.55 8.99 -13.80
C PHE A 45 9.28 9.28 -14.62
N LEU A 46 9.34 10.24 -15.55
CA LEU A 46 8.19 10.60 -16.39
C LEU A 46 7.73 9.45 -17.28
N ARG A 47 8.66 8.67 -17.86
CA ARG A 47 8.34 7.46 -18.64
C ARG A 47 7.65 6.40 -17.79
N THR A 48 8.18 6.15 -16.59
CA THR A 48 7.64 5.19 -15.63
C THR A 48 6.25 5.62 -15.15
N LEU A 49 6.06 6.90 -14.88
CA LEU A 49 4.76 7.46 -14.49
C LEU A 49 3.74 7.44 -15.63
N ARG A 50 4.19 7.58 -16.89
CA ARG A 50 3.33 7.49 -18.08
C ARG A 50 2.98 6.04 -18.44
N ASN A 51 3.65 5.05 -17.85
CA ASN A 51 3.30 3.65 -18.05
C ASN A 51 1.95 3.35 -17.40
N ARG A 52 0.94 3.09 -18.24
CA ARG A 52 -0.46 2.89 -17.84
C ARG A 52 -0.61 1.88 -16.70
N ASN A 53 0.12 0.77 -16.71
CA ASN A 53 0.02 -0.22 -15.65
C ASN A 53 0.51 0.33 -14.30
N ILE A 54 1.62 1.08 -14.31
CA ILE A 54 2.21 1.67 -13.10
C ILE A 54 1.31 2.78 -12.56
N SER A 55 0.81 3.69 -13.42
CA SER A 55 -0.07 4.78 -12.97
C SER A 55 -1.41 4.25 -12.42
N LEU A 56 -2.01 3.25 -13.07
CA LEU A 56 -3.25 2.63 -12.59
C LEU A 56 -3.03 1.88 -11.27
N THR A 57 -1.92 1.14 -11.16
CA THR A 57 -1.55 0.47 -9.91
C THR A 57 -1.29 1.49 -8.81
N ALA A 58 -0.58 2.59 -9.09
CA ALA A 58 -0.37 3.68 -8.14
C ALA A 58 -1.69 4.33 -7.68
N GLY A 59 -2.64 4.54 -8.60
CA GLY A 59 -3.98 5.02 -8.26
C GLY A 59 -4.74 4.07 -7.34
N ASN A 60 -4.67 2.75 -7.62
CA ASN A 60 -5.26 1.74 -6.76
C ASN A 60 -4.58 1.69 -5.38
N THR A 61 -3.25 1.77 -5.32
CA THR A 61 -2.49 1.86 -4.06
C THR A 61 -2.93 3.06 -3.22
N LEU A 62 -3.09 4.23 -3.85
CA LEU A 62 -3.55 5.44 -3.18
C LEU A 62 -4.93 5.24 -2.56
N LEU A 63 -5.89 4.75 -3.35
CA LEU A 63 -7.27 4.50 -2.89
C LEU A 63 -7.31 3.44 -1.79
N THR A 64 -6.55 2.36 -1.93
CA THR A 64 -6.42 1.32 -0.91
C THR A 64 -5.84 1.89 0.38
N GLN A 65 -4.84 2.77 0.28
CA GLN A 65 -4.26 3.39 1.46
C GLN A 65 -5.22 4.36 2.14
N ILE A 66 -6.11 5.01 1.39
CA ILE A 66 -7.20 5.79 1.98
C ILE A 66 -8.11 4.89 2.81
N VAL A 67 -8.43 3.70 2.33
CA VAL A 67 -9.28 2.74 3.07
C VAL A 67 -8.54 2.23 4.30
N TYR A 68 -7.28 1.82 4.15
CA TYR A 68 -6.48 1.27 5.23
C TYR A 68 -6.21 2.29 6.35
N MET A 69 -5.83 3.52 6.01
CA MET A 69 -5.67 4.57 7.01
C MET A 69 -7.03 5.05 7.54
N GLY A 70 -8.07 5.02 6.71
CA GLY A 70 -9.41 5.44 7.08
C GLY A 70 -9.97 4.58 8.20
N ILE A 71 -9.88 3.25 8.06
CA ILE A 71 -10.34 2.33 9.11
C ILE A 71 -9.53 2.50 10.41
N ASN A 72 -8.22 2.74 10.32
CA ASN A 72 -7.39 2.98 11.50
C ASN A 72 -7.80 4.27 12.25
N VAL A 73 -8.24 5.29 11.53
CA VAL A 73 -8.70 6.57 12.12
C VAL A 73 -10.13 6.46 12.67
N VAL A 74 -11.02 5.76 11.95
CA VAL A 74 -12.47 5.77 12.20
C VAL A 74 -12.88 4.69 13.21
N LEU A 75 -12.21 3.53 13.22
CA LEU A 75 -12.63 2.38 14.03
C LEU A 75 -12.54 2.60 15.54
N PRO A 76 -11.43 3.12 16.12
CA PRO A 76 -11.38 3.33 17.58
C PRO A 76 -12.42 4.36 18.09
N PRO A 77 -12.61 5.54 17.45
CA PRO A 77 -13.66 6.47 17.84
C PRO A 77 -15.08 5.91 17.67
N TYR A 78 -15.32 5.10 16.63
CA TYR A 78 -16.61 4.41 16.45
C TYR A 78 -16.92 3.49 17.64
N LEU A 79 -15.93 2.71 18.08
CA LEU A 79 -16.08 1.81 19.22
C LEU A 79 -16.29 2.55 20.54
N TYR A 80 -15.64 3.69 20.70
CA TYR A 80 -15.78 4.52 21.90
C TYR A 80 -17.11 5.27 21.95
N HIS A 81 -17.41 6.08 20.93
CA HIS A 81 -18.57 6.98 20.94
C HIS A 81 -19.89 6.29 20.58
N VAL A 82 -19.88 5.35 19.63
CA VAL A 82 -21.12 4.70 19.13
C VAL A 82 -21.39 3.41 19.89
N SER A 83 -20.36 2.58 20.09
CA SER A 83 -20.53 1.32 20.82
C SER A 83 -20.45 1.48 22.35
N GLY A 84 -20.11 2.67 22.85
CA GLY A 84 -20.06 2.98 24.29
C GLY A 84 -18.98 2.24 25.06
N LEU A 85 -17.93 1.76 24.37
CA LEU A 85 -16.86 0.99 24.99
C LEU A 85 -15.86 1.91 25.70
N SER A 86 -15.16 1.37 26.70
CA SER A 86 -14.06 2.11 27.32
C SER A 86 -12.94 2.39 26.31
N LEU A 87 -12.13 3.42 26.57
CA LEU A 87 -11.01 3.78 25.70
C LEU A 87 -10.03 2.60 25.54
N ALA A 88 -9.75 1.89 26.64
CA ALA A 88 -8.89 0.70 26.63
C ALA A 88 -9.47 -0.45 25.79
N ALA A 89 -10.77 -0.72 25.92
CA ALA A 89 -11.43 -1.76 25.13
C ALA A 89 -11.46 -1.40 23.63
N SER A 90 -11.75 -0.14 23.30
CA SER A 90 -11.77 0.35 21.92
C SER A 90 -10.40 0.24 21.24
N ALA A 91 -9.32 0.59 21.96
CA ALA A 91 -7.96 0.41 21.48
C ALA A 91 -7.59 -1.06 21.30
N GLY A 92 -7.91 -1.91 22.27
CA GLY A 92 -7.62 -3.35 22.21
C GLY A 92 -8.35 -4.06 21.06
N LEU A 93 -9.63 -3.77 20.87
CA LEU A 93 -10.44 -4.38 19.80
C LEU A 93 -10.00 -3.93 18.41
N SER A 94 -9.50 -2.70 18.26
CA SER A 94 -9.03 -2.19 16.97
C SER A 94 -7.81 -2.94 16.44
N ILE A 95 -7.10 -3.71 17.27
CA ILE A 95 -5.94 -4.51 16.86
C ILE A 95 -6.35 -5.84 16.20
N ILE A 96 -7.61 -6.28 16.37
CA ILE A 96 -8.07 -7.61 15.95
C ILE A 96 -7.94 -7.81 14.43
N PHE A 97 -8.29 -6.80 13.62
CA PHE A 97 -8.14 -6.92 12.16
C PHE A 97 -6.66 -7.03 11.74
N THR A 98 -5.72 -6.48 12.53
CA THR A 98 -4.29 -6.59 12.25
C THR A 98 -3.78 -8.02 12.42
N LEU A 99 -4.32 -8.79 13.38
CA LEU A 99 -3.92 -10.18 13.62
C LEU A 99 -4.17 -11.06 12.37
N THR A 100 -5.35 -10.94 11.78
CA THR A 100 -5.68 -11.65 10.53
C THR A 100 -4.97 -11.03 9.32
N GLY A 101 -4.70 -9.73 9.35
CA GLY A 101 -3.87 -9.06 8.35
C GLY A 101 -2.47 -9.63 8.23
N THR A 102 -1.84 -10.01 9.35
CA THR A 102 -0.54 -10.68 9.36
C THR A 102 -0.59 -12.02 8.61
N LEU A 103 -1.66 -12.80 8.79
CA LEU A 103 -1.85 -14.04 8.03
C LEU A 103 -2.06 -13.75 6.54
N GLY A 104 -2.86 -12.73 6.24
CA GLY A 104 -3.10 -12.26 4.88
C GLY A 104 -1.81 -11.89 4.13
N GLN A 105 -0.86 -11.23 4.81
CA GLN A 105 0.43 -10.83 4.25
C GLN A 105 1.29 -12.00 3.76
N VAL A 106 1.04 -13.22 4.23
CA VAL A 106 1.73 -14.42 3.74
C VAL A 106 0.92 -15.07 2.63
N ILE A 107 -0.38 -15.25 2.84
CA ILE A 107 -1.26 -16.04 1.97
C ILE A 107 -1.43 -15.37 0.60
N TRP A 108 -1.75 -14.08 0.58
CA TRP A 108 -2.11 -13.40 -0.67
C TRP A 108 -0.93 -13.14 -1.59
N PRO A 109 0.26 -12.73 -1.12
CA PRO A 109 1.42 -12.61 -2.00
C PRO A 109 1.81 -13.95 -2.64
N TRP A 110 1.82 -15.04 -1.87
CA TRP A 110 2.05 -16.39 -2.38
C TRP A 110 0.99 -16.81 -3.41
N LEU A 111 -0.29 -16.53 -3.14
CA LEU A 111 -1.36 -16.78 -4.09
C LEU A 111 -1.22 -15.92 -5.35
N SER A 112 -0.70 -14.69 -5.22
CA SER A 112 -0.50 -13.80 -6.36
C SER A 112 0.65 -14.23 -7.28
N ASP A 113 1.65 -14.94 -6.76
CA ASP A 113 2.71 -15.55 -7.57
C ASP A 113 2.16 -16.66 -8.47
N SER A 114 1.16 -17.41 -8.00
CA SER A 114 0.60 -18.57 -8.70
C SER A 114 -0.63 -18.24 -9.56
N PHE A 115 -1.55 -17.43 -9.03
CA PHE A 115 -2.82 -17.07 -9.65
C PHE A 115 -2.74 -15.80 -10.53
N GLY A 116 -1.65 -15.05 -10.40
CA GLY A 116 -1.38 -13.81 -11.11
C GLY A 116 -1.67 -12.57 -10.26
N ARG A 117 -0.79 -11.56 -10.40
CA ARG A 117 -0.82 -10.31 -9.62
C ARG A 117 -2.13 -9.54 -9.78
N LYS A 118 -2.54 -9.27 -11.02
CA LYS A 118 -3.74 -8.49 -11.34
C LYS A 118 -5.00 -9.13 -10.75
N ARG A 119 -5.22 -10.42 -11.01
CA ARG A 119 -6.40 -11.15 -10.52
C ARG A 119 -6.48 -11.13 -9.01
N THR A 120 -5.34 -11.32 -8.35
CA THR A 120 -5.28 -11.29 -6.89
C THR A 120 -5.63 -9.91 -6.35
N LEU A 121 -5.09 -8.82 -6.92
CA LEU A 121 -5.46 -7.46 -6.53
C LEU A 121 -6.94 -7.14 -6.74
N ILE A 122 -7.56 -7.67 -7.80
CA ILE A 122 -9.00 -7.49 -8.06
C ILE A 122 -9.84 -8.20 -6.98
N VAL A 123 -9.52 -9.47 -6.69
CA VAL A 123 -10.21 -10.25 -5.64
C VAL A 123 -10.05 -9.56 -4.30
N CYS A 124 -8.83 -9.13 -3.96
CA CYS A 124 -8.55 -8.41 -2.72
C CYS A 124 -9.31 -7.09 -2.64
N GLY A 125 -9.33 -6.28 -3.71
CA GLY A 125 -10.04 -5.01 -3.74
C GLY A 125 -11.55 -5.17 -3.56
N LEU A 126 -12.15 -6.18 -4.21
CA LEU A 126 -13.56 -6.52 -4.04
C LEU A 126 -13.86 -6.99 -2.61
N TRP A 127 -13.03 -7.89 -2.08
CA TRP A 127 -13.15 -8.36 -0.69
C TRP A 127 -13.06 -7.18 0.28
N MET A 128 -12.10 -6.28 0.08
CA MET A 128 -11.90 -5.11 0.94
C MET A 128 -13.11 -4.18 0.91
N SER A 129 -13.69 -3.95 -0.28
CA SER A 129 -14.91 -3.16 -0.45
C SER A 129 -16.11 -3.77 0.29
N ILE A 130 -16.34 -5.08 0.13
CA ILE A 130 -17.41 -5.80 0.82
C ILE A 130 -17.17 -5.79 2.34
N GLY A 131 -15.94 -6.09 2.76
CA GLY A 131 -15.56 -6.16 4.17
C GLY A 131 -15.77 -4.84 4.90
N ILE A 132 -15.42 -3.71 4.26
CA ILE A 132 -15.64 -2.39 4.86
C ILE A 132 -17.14 -2.03 4.88
N ALA A 133 -17.90 -2.37 3.83
CA ALA A 133 -19.35 -2.14 3.79
C ALA A 133 -20.09 -2.95 4.87
N LEU A 134 -19.59 -4.14 5.21
CA LEU A 134 -20.17 -4.97 6.27
C LEU A 134 -20.09 -4.34 7.66
N PHE A 135 -19.18 -3.38 7.92
CA PHE A 135 -19.15 -2.66 9.20
C PHE A 135 -20.45 -1.92 9.50
N TYR A 136 -21.23 -1.56 8.47
CA TYR A 136 -22.57 -1.00 8.67
C TYR A 136 -23.50 -1.94 9.47
N PHE A 137 -23.38 -3.25 9.26
CA PHE A 137 -24.21 -4.26 9.94
C PHE A 137 -23.64 -4.69 11.30
N ALA A 138 -22.53 -4.10 11.75
CA ALA A 138 -21.85 -4.43 12.99
C ALA A 138 -22.58 -3.84 14.21
N THR A 139 -23.75 -4.40 14.53
CA THR A 139 -24.60 -3.95 15.64
C THR A 139 -24.26 -4.58 16.98
N ASN A 140 -23.55 -5.72 16.99
CA ASN A 140 -23.22 -6.50 18.18
C ASN A 140 -21.73 -6.84 18.20
N MET A 141 -21.14 -6.97 19.39
CA MET A 141 -19.71 -7.25 19.58
C MET A 141 -19.20 -8.47 18.80
N PRO A 142 -19.86 -9.66 18.83
CA PRO A 142 -19.34 -10.82 18.09
C PRO A 142 -19.34 -10.61 16.58
N ARG A 143 -20.34 -9.89 16.06
CA ARG A 143 -20.46 -9.59 14.63
C ARG A 143 -19.38 -8.59 14.20
N LEU A 144 -19.11 -7.58 15.01
CA LEU A 144 -18.01 -6.63 14.79
C LEU A 144 -16.65 -7.34 14.74
N ILE A 145 -16.38 -8.25 15.68
CA ILE A 145 -15.15 -9.04 15.69
C ILE A 145 -15.06 -9.92 14.43
N ALA A 146 -16.14 -10.60 14.04
CA ALA A 146 -16.17 -11.42 12.84
C ALA A 146 -15.90 -10.60 11.56
N ILE A 147 -16.50 -9.41 11.44
CA ILE A 147 -16.27 -8.50 10.32
C ILE A 147 -14.82 -8.00 10.31
N GLN A 148 -14.26 -7.64 11.46
CA GLN A 148 -12.85 -7.23 11.57
C GLN A 148 -11.89 -8.34 11.14
N LEU A 149 -12.13 -9.59 11.57
CA LEU A 149 -11.32 -10.74 11.17
C LEU A 149 -11.44 -10.99 9.66
N PHE A 150 -12.65 -10.90 9.10
CA PHE A 150 -12.89 -11.07 7.68
C PHE A 150 -12.21 -9.98 6.83
N PHE A 151 -12.33 -8.71 7.24
CA PHE A 151 -11.70 -7.58 6.57
C PHE A 151 -10.18 -7.60 6.72
N GLY A 152 -9.69 -7.93 7.92
CA GLY A 152 -8.28 -7.95 8.26
C GLY A 152 -7.45 -8.84 7.35
N LEU A 153 -7.97 -10.02 6.98
CA LEU A 153 -7.33 -10.97 6.06
C LEU A 153 -6.87 -10.35 4.72
N VAL A 154 -7.49 -9.27 4.27
CA VAL A 154 -7.11 -8.60 3.02
C VAL A 154 -6.47 -7.23 3.21
N ALA A 155 -6.83 -6.52 4.27
CA ALA A 155 -6.46 -5.12 4.50
C ALA A 155 -4.95 -4.86 4.47
N ASN A 156 -4.15 -5.81 4.96
CA ASN A 156 -2.69 -5.68 5.06
C ASN A 156 -1.92 -6.42 3.97
N ALA A 157 -2.60 -7.22 3.16
CA ALA A 157 -1.98 -8.25 2.32
C ALA A 157 -1.57 -7.76 0.93
N VAL A 158 -2.11 -6.63 0.50
CA VAL A 158 -2.00 -6.12 -0.87
C VAL A 158 -0.70 -5.37 -1.16
N TRP A 159 0.02 -4.89 -0.14
CA TRP A 159 1.22 -4.06 -0.30
C TRP A 159 2.34 -4.73 -1.12
N PRO A 160 2.76 -5.97 -0.80
CA PRO A 160 3.81 -6.64 -1.57
C PRO A 160 3.39 -6.88 -3.02
N ILE A 161 2.10 -7.12 -3.26
CA ILE A 161 1.54 -7.37 -4.59
C ILE A 161 1.56 -6.10 -5.43
N TYR A 162 1.33 -4.92 -4.84
CA TYR A 162 1.47 -3.63 -5.54
C TYR A 162 2.90 -3.36 -5.98
N TYR A 163 3.88 -3.59 -5.10
CA TYR A 163 5.30 -3.44 -5.45
C TYR A 163 5.72 -4.44 -6.53
N ALA A 164 5.28 -5.69 -6.43
CA ALA A 164 5.55 -6.70 -7.44
C ALA A 164 4.93 -6.32 -8.80
N MET A 165 3.66 -5.93 -8.84
CA MET A 165 2.97 -5.51 -10.07
C MET A 165 3.64 -4.29 -10.73
N ALA A 166 4.10 -3.32 -9.93
CA ALA A 166 4.82 -2.16 -10.42
C ALA A 166 6.20 -2.54 -10.97
N SER A 167 6.91 -3.44 -10.27
CA SER A 167 8.21 -3.96 -10.67
C SER A 167 8.12 -4.76 -11.97
N ASP A 168 7.15 -5.68 -12.08
CA ASP A 168 6.87 -6.48 -13.28
C ASP A 168 6.47 -5.61 -14.49
N SER A 169 5.93 -4.42 -14.23
CA SER A 169 5.50 -3.48 -15.27
C SER A 169 6.59 -2.51 -15.70
N ALA A 170 7.64 -2.32 -14.89
CA ALA A 170 8.70 -1.36 -15.10
C ALA A 170 9.78 -1.86 -16.08
N GLU A 171 10.56 -0.92 -16.63
CA GLU A 171 11.81 -1.26 -17.30
C GLU A 171 12.85 -1.70 -16.25
N GLU A 172 13.78 -2.57 -16.63
CA GLU A 172 14.76 -3.18 -15.71
C GLU A 172 15.57 -2.16 -14.89
N ARG A 173 15.88 -0.99 -15.49
CA ARG A 173 16.57 0.13 -14.81
C ARG A 173 15.64 1.06 -14.02
N ALA A 174 14.32 0.90 -14.15
CA ALA A 174 13.30 1.78 -13.59
C ALA A 174 12.47 1.14 -12.46
N THR A 175 12.74 -0.11 -12.08
CA THR A 175 12.04 -0.83 -11.00
C THR A 175 12.00 -0.05 -9.69
N SER A 176 13.14 0.52 -9.27
CA SER A 176 13.23 1.36 -8.07
C SER A 176 12.38 2.63 -8.19
N THR A 177 12.33 3.23 -9.39
CA THR A 177 11.50 4.40 -9.67
C THR A 177 10.02 4.05 -9.62
N ALA A 178 9.62 2.89 -10.17
CA ALA A 178 8.24 2.40 -10.12
C ALA A 178 7.78 2.17 -8.68
N ASN A 179 8.59 1.49 -7.86
CA ASN A 179 8.30 1.31 -6.45
C ASN A 179 8.25 2.65 -5.70
N GLY A 180 9.13 3.61 -6.04
CA GLY A 180 9.06 4.98 -5.50
C GLY A 180 7.74 5.70 -5.82
N ILE A 181 7.19 5.51 -7.02
CA ILE A 181 5.86 6.03 -7.40
C ILE A 181 4.76 5.39 -6.53
N ILE A 182 4.79 4.06 -6.36
CA ILE A 182 3.83 3.34 -5.50
C ILE A 182 3.89 3.84 -4.05
N THR A 183 5.10 3.96 -3.48
CA THR A 183 5.29 4.45 -2.11
C THR A 183 4.80 5.89 -1.96
N THR A 184 5.04 6.74 -2.96
CA THR A 184 4.56 8.13 -2.96
C THR A 184 3.04 8.18 -2.98
N ALA A 185 2.39 7.39 -3.84
CA ALA A 185 0.94 7.27 -3.91
C ALA A 185 0.34 6.78 -2.59
N MET A 186 1.01 5.83 -1.93
CA MET A 186 0.66 5.38 -0.58
C MET A 186 0.73 6.54 0.42
N PHE A 187 1.84 7.27 0.53
CA PHE A 187 1.91 8.39 1.48
C PHE A 187 0.88 9.49 1.21
N ILE A 188 0.59 9.79 -0.04
CA ILE A 188 -0.47 10.74 -0.41
C ILE A 188 -1.84 10.24 0.07
N GLY A 189 -2.20 8.98 -0.23
CA GLY A 189 -3.46 8.40 0.23
C GLY A 189 -3.57 8.38 1.76
N GLY A 190 -2.48 8.02 2.44
CA GLY A 190 -2.41 8.01 3.90
C GLY A 190 -2.53 9.40 4.53
N GLY A 191 -2.01 10.44 3.88
CA GLY A 191 -2.15 11.83 4.34
C GLY A 191 -3.54 12.42 4.09
N ILE A 192 -4.16 12.09 2.95
CA ILE A 192 -5.52 12.55 2.61
C ILE A 192 -6.57 11.88 3.51
N SER A 193 -6.34 10.63 3.89
CA SER A 193 -7.32 9.81 4.59
C SER A 193 -7.85 10.40 5.90
N PRO A 194 -7.03 10.75 6.91
CA PRO A 194 -7.54 11.31 8.16
C PRO A 194 -8.34 12.60 7.95
N LEU A 195 -7.92 13.44 6.99
CA LEU A 195 -8.62 14.68 6.65
C LEU A 195 -9.99 14.39 6.05
N LEU A 196 -10.05 13.45 5.10
CA LEU A 196 -11.30 13.03 4.46
C LEU A 196 -12.26 12.40 5.48
N MET A 197 -11.77 11.47 6.32
CA MET A 197 -12.60 10.81 7.32
C MET A 197 -13.09 11.77 8.40
N GLY A 198 -12.22 12.66 8.89
CA GLY A 198 -12.61 13.68 9.87
C GLY A 198 -13.67 14.63 9.31
N TRP A 199 -13.53 15.05 8.05
CA TRP A 199 -14.54 15.87 7.37
C TRP A 199 -15.89 15.15 7.22
N LEU A 200 -15.89 13.87 6.82
CA LEU A 200 -17.10 13.05 6.69
C LEU A 200 -17.81 12.86 8.03
N ILE A 201 -17.05 12.64 9.11
CA ILE A 201 -17.60 12.50 10.46
C ILE A 201 -18.24 13.83 10.91
N GLN A 202 -17.55 14.95 10.70
CA GLN A 202 -18.09 16.27 11.04
C GLN A 202 -19.35 16.58 10.24
N PHE A 203 -19.37 16.27 8.94
CA PHE A 203 -20.53 16.46 8.07
C PHE A 203 -21.74 15.61 8.51
N GLY A 204 -21.50 14.41 9.04
CA GLY A 204 -22.53 13.54 9.58
C GLY A 204 -23.03 13.91 10.98
N GLY A 205 -22.64 15.06 11.53
CA GLY A 205 -23.10 15.54 12.85
C GLY A 205 -22.09 15.34 13.98
N GLY A 206 -20.82 15.07 13.67
CA GLY A 206 -19.73 14.94 14.65
C GLY A 206 -19.46 13.52 15.11
N TRP A 207 -18.52 13.38 16.05
CA TRP A 207 -17.99 12.09 16.50
C TRP A 207 -18.96 11.24 17.32
N GLU A 208 -20.04 11.82 17.82
CA GLU A 208 -21.07 11.11 18.59
C GLU A 208 -22.18 10.55 17.69
N ASN A 209 -22.35 11.10 16.48
CA ASN A 209 -23.42 10.68 15.59
C ASN A 209 -22.97 9.49 14.72
N PRO A 210 -23.69 8.35 14.74
CA PRO A 210 -23.36 7.20 13.89
C PRO A 210 -23.43 7.50 12.39
N ALA A 211 -24.19 8.50 11.95
CA ALA A 211 -24.32 8.85 10.53
C ALA A 211 -22.96 9.20 9.87
N GLY A 212 -22.09 9.93 10.58
CA GLY A 212 -20.76 10.29 10.08
C GLY A 212 -19.86 9.09 9.81
N TYR A 213 -19.92 8.09 10.69
CA TYR A 213 -19.19 6.83 10.53
C TYR A 213 -19.74 6.01 9.36
N ILE A 214 -21.05 6.01 9.15
CA ILE A 214 -21.68 5.33 8.01
C ILE A 214 -21.18 5.93 6.70
N TYR A 215 -21.15 7.25 6.57
CA TYR A 215 -20.59 7.92 5.39
C TYR A 215 -19.12 7.60 5.17
N ALA A 216 -18.33 7.52 6.24
CA ALA A 216 -16.94 7.11 6.18
C ALA A 216 -16.79 5.67 5.65
N PHE A 217 -17.53 4.70 6.18
CA PHE A 217 -17.49 3.30 5.73
C PHE A 217 -17.91 3.15 4.26
N PHE A 218 -18.99 3.80 3.82
CA PHE A 218 -19.42 3.73 2.42
C PHE A 218 -18.46 4.44 1.47
N THR A 219 -17.86 5.56 1.89
CA THR A 219 -16.83 6.25 1.09
C THR A 219 -15.61 5.36 0.94
N MET A 220 -15.15 4.71 2.01
CA MET A 220 -14.09 3.72 1.96
C MET A 220 -14.44 2.54 1.03
N ALA A 221 -15.67 2.04 1.10
CA ALA A 221 -16.13 0.96 0.22
C ALA A 221 -16.06 1.37 -1.24
N GLY A 222 -16.48 2.61 -1.56
CA GLY A 222 -16.38 3.21 -2.88
C GLY A 222 -14.94 3.39 -3.35
N CYS A 223 -14.04 3.85 -2.49
CA CYS A 223 -12.61 3.96 -2.80
C CYS A 223 -12.00 2.59 -3.13
N ALA A 224 -12.29 1.55 -2.34
CA ALA A 224 -11.84 0.18 -2.60
C ALA A 224 -12.37 -0.36 -3.94
N LEU A 225 -13.65 -0.12 -4.23
CA LEU A 225 -14.30 -0.53 -5.47
C LEU A 225 -13.69 0.20 -6.67
N LEU A 226 -13.48 1.52 -6.57
CA LEU A 226 -12.84 2.31 -7.60
C LEU A 226 -11.39 1.84 -7.83
N GLY A 227 -10.63 1.57 -6.77
CA GLY A 227 -9.29 1.00 -6.87
C GLY A 227 -9.27 -0.33 -7.61
N MET A 228 -10.21 -1.22 -7.30
CA MET A 228 -10.41 -2.47 -8.02
C MET A 228 -10.74 -2.25 -9.51
N LEU A 229 -11.62 -1.29 -9.82
CA LEU A 229 -11.94 -0.92 -11.20
C LEU A 229 -10.72 -0.39 -11.96
N LEU A 230 -9.88 0.45 -11.34
CA LEU A 230 -8.62 0.90 -11.92
C LEU A 230 -7.69 -0.29 -12.19
N GLN A 231 -7.64 -1.26 -11.28
CA GLN A 231 -6.83 -2.46 -11.46
C GLN A 231 -7.34 -3.34 -12.61
N LEU A 232 -8.65 -3.44 -12.83
CA LEU A 232 -9.21 -4.17 -13.97
C LEU A 232 -8.71 -3.66 -15.31
N MET A 233 -8.45 -2.34 -15.41
CA MET A 233 -7.95 -1.68 -16.61
C MET A 233 -6.45 -1.91 -16.86
N THR A 234 -5.73 -2.55 -15.95
CA THR A 234 -4.31 -2.93 -16.16
C THR A 234 -4.21 -4.12 -17.09
N THR A 235 -3.10 -4.24 -17.83
CA THR A 235 -2.86 -5.39 -18.71
C THR A 235 -2.03 -6.45 -17.98
N ASP A 236 -2.46 -7.71 -18.05
CA ASP A 236 -1.70 -8.84 -17.50
C ASP A 236 -0.38 -9.01 -18.25
N LYS A 237 0.73 -8.70 -17.58
CA LYS A 237 2.07 -9.14 -17.98
C LYS A 237 2.44 -10.40 -17.20
N THR A 238 1.63 -11.45 -17.24
CA THR A 238 2.09 -12.73 -16.70
C THR A 238 3.30 -13.19 -17.51
N PRO A 239 4.47 -13.47 -16.89
CA PRO A 239 5.49 -14.25 -17.56
C PRO A 239 4.83 -15.59 -17.86
N ARG A 240 4.67 -15.92 -19.14
CA ARG A 240 4.26 -17.25 -19.56
C ARG A 240 5.30 -18.20 -18.94
N LYS A 241 4.89 -18.98 -17.92
CA LYS A 241 5.76 -20.01 -17.34
C LYS A 241 6.27 -20.85 -18.51
N ALA A 242 7.57 -20.79 -18.76
CA ALA A 242 8.25 -21.75 -19.60
C ALA A 242 8.18 -23.08 -18.83
N HIS A 243 7.22 -23.92 -19.21
CA HIS A 243 7.20 -25.33 -18.91
C HIS A 243 7.60 -26.07 -20.17
#